data_AF-A0A1X9SPI6-F1
#
_entry.id   AF-A0A1X9SPI6-F1
#
_cell.length_a   1.000
_cell.length_b   1.000
_cell.length_c   1.000
_cell.angle_alpha   90.00
_cell.angle_beta   90.00
_cell.angle_gamma   90.00
#
_symmetry.space_group_name_H-M   'P 1'
#
loop_
_entity.id
_entity.type
_entity.pdbx_description
1 polymer ?
#
loop_
_entity_poly.entity_id
_entity_poly.type
_entity_poly.pdbx_seq_one_letter_code
_entity_poly.pdbx_strand_id
1 'polypeptide(L)'
;MIAIDLGSNTIRACKMRRLGSGNFECEYSFERIVGSARGLGSKGLANDAMDRIRLAISELVSEAKFDFSVAVATQAFREAANSSEFFRDIRDKFGIEFKIISGELEAFLTRVGVENRAKILSLNIDNSLLIDLGGASTEISFRDLGRSFEFGIITALQSDKSALIEEAKRYIDEFEFDNIILTSGVPTTALAIKRGMNYENYNAKMINGAKIDKDDLIYVANLLKTTTNKDELVGKNRADLVVKGCEILLDILPNKSCIVIDDGLREGLFIAKELNLKELK
;
A
#
# COMPACT_ATOMS: atom_id res chain seq x y z
N MET A 1 1.18 -13.42 -16.44
CA MET A 1 0.68 -12.07 -16.12
C MET A 1 1.48 -11.49 -14.96
N ILE A 2 1.56 -10.16 -14.84
CA ILE A 2 2.03 -9.45 -13.65
C ILE A 2 0.99 -8.39 -13.24
N ALA A 3 0.80 -8.18 -11.95
CA ALA A 3 0.01 -7.05 -11.43
C ALA A 3 0.95 -5.92 -10.99
N ILE A 4 0.62 -4.69 -11.36
CA ILE A 4 1.43 -3.50 -11.08
C ILE A 4 0.55 -2.45 -10.41
N ASP A 5 0.96 -1.94 -9.27
CA ASP A 5 0.35 -0.77 -8.65
C ASP A 5 1.36 0.38 -8.60
N LEU A 6 0.90 1.55 -9.03
CA LEU A 6 1.65 2.79 -8.97
C LEU A 6 0.98 3.74 -7.98
N GLY A 7 1.53 3.76 -6.77
CA GLY A 7 1.07 4.60 -5.68
C GLY A 7 1.75 5.96 -5.60
N SER A 8 1.39 6.69 -4.54
CA SER A 8 1.93 8.02 -4.22
C SER A 8 3.40 8.02 -3.78
N ASN A 9 3.94 6.89 -3.33
CA ASN A 9 5.32 6.78 -2.85
C ASN A 9 6.15 5.73 -3.58
N THR A 10 5.54 4.61 -3.96
CA THR A 10 6.22 3.46 -4.55
C THR A 10 5.50 2.99 -5.81
N ILE A 11 6.26 2.38 -6.71
CA ILE A 11 5.74 1.44 -7.70
C ILE A 11 6.04 0.03 -7.20
N ARG A 12 5.05 -0.84 -7.30
CA ARG A 12 5.12 -2.22 -6.83
C ARG A 12 4.56 -3.14 -7.90
N ALA A 13 5.08 -4.35 -7.97
CA ALA A 13 4.55 -5.37 -8.85
C ALA A 13 4.66 -6.76 -8.24
N CYS A 14 3.75 -7.66 -8.61
CA CYS A 14 3.82 -9.06 -8.21
C CYS A 14 3.38 -10.03 -9.30
N LYS A 15 3.99 -11.21 -9.30
CA LYS A 15 3.47 -12.40 -9.98
C LYS A 15 3.06 -13.41 -8.93
N MET A 16 1.94 -14.09 -9.16
CA MET A 16 1.44 -15.09 -8.25
C MET A 16 1.21 -16.42 -8.97
N ARG A 17 1.40 -17.51 -8.24
CA ARG A 17 0.97 -18.85 -8.65
C ARG A 17 -0.34 -19.22 -7.98
N ARG A 18 -1.18 -19.98 -8.67
CA ARG A 18 -2.36 -20.60 -8.07
C ARG A 18 -1.96 -21.86 -7.31
N LEU A 19 -2.39 -21.97 -6.07
CA LEU A 19 -2.21 -23.14 -5.20
C LEU A 19 -3.30 -24.19 -5.48
N GLY A 20 -3.07 -25.44 -5.07
CA GLY A 20 -4.07 -26.51 -5.18
C GLY A 20 -5.37 -26.24 -4.40
N SER A 21 -5.32 -25.38 -3.38
CA SER A 21 -6.49 -24.90 -2.64
C SER A 21 -7.36 -23.89 -3.41
N GLY A 22 -6.85 -23.36 -4.53
CA GLY A 22 -7.48 -22.30 -5.30
C GLY A 22 -7.03 -20.89 -4.93
N ASN A 23 -6.34 -20.70 -3.80
CA ASN A 23 -5.72 -19.43 -3.39
C ASN A 23 -4.47 -19.13 -4.23
N PHE A 24 -3.92 -17.92 -4.10
CA PHE A 24 -2.77 -17.44 -4.86
C PHE A 24 -1.60 -17.07 -3.95
N GLU A 25 -0.38 -17.46 -4.32
CA GLU A 25 0.83 -17.10 -3.57
C GLU A 25 1.80 -16.33 -4.44
N CYS A 26 2.35 -15.24 -3.92
CA CYS A 26 3.36 -14.42 -4.58
C CYS A 26 4.66 -15.22 -4.82
N GLU A 27 5.09 -15.31 -6.08
CA GLU A 27 6.35 -15.94 -6.50
C GLU A 27 7.44 -14.92 -6.82
N TYR A 28 7.04 -13.73 -7.25
CA TYR A 28 7.94 -12.65 -7.60
C TYR A 28 7.34 -11.33 -7.12
N SER A 29 8.16 -10.52 -6.47
CA SER A 29 7.81 -9.17 -6.03
C SER A 29 8.85 -8.18 -6.51
N PHE A 30 8.38 -7.00 -6.91
CA PHE A 30 9.20 -5.85 -7.25
C PHE A 30 8.69 -4.62 -6.49
N GLU A 31 9.60 -3.78 -6.03
CA GLU A 31 9.28 -2.51 -5.39
C GLU A 31 10.38 -1.48 -5.67
N ARG A 32 9.98 -0.25 -5.99
CA ARG A 32 10.87 0.92 -6.05
C ARG A 32 10.17 2.14 -5.47
N ILE A 33 10.94 2.95 -4.75
CA ILE A 33 10.49 4.26 -4.24
C ILE A 33 10.59 5.27 -5.37
N VAL A 34 9.46 5.88 -5.73
CA VAL A 34 9.34 6.86 -6.83
C VAL A 34 8.82 8.22 -6.35
N GLY A 35 8.15 8.27 -5.20
CA GLY A 35 7.70 9.52 -4.56
C GLY A 35 6.77 10.37 -5.44
N SER A 36 5.82 9.75 -6.16
CA SER A 36 4.94 10.40 -7.14
C SER A 36 4.16 11.61 -6.58
N ALA A 37 3.78 11.59 -5.31
CA ALA A 37 3.05 12.69 -4.66
C ALA A 37 3.95 13.81 -4.11
N ARG A 38 5.28 13.66 -4.16
CA ARG A 38 6.20 14.72 -3.70
C ARG A 38 6.22 15.84 -4.74
N GLY A 39 5.78 17.03 -4.35
CA GLY A 39 5.71 18.16 -5.27
C GLY A 39 4.54 18.10 -6.26
N LEU A 40 3.49 17.31 -5.95
CA LEU A 40 2.22 17.38 -6.66
C LEU A 40 1.66 18.80 -6.49
N GLY A 41 1.65 19.56 -7.58
CA GLY A 41 1.19 20.95 -7.60
C GLY A 41 0.18 21.19 -8.71
N SER A 42 -0.20 22.44 -8.95
CA SER A 42 -1.19 22.81 -9.98
C SER A 42 -0.83 22.38 -11.40
N LYS A 43 0.44 22.03 -11.65
CA LYS A 43 0.95 21.55 -12.95
C LYS A 43 0.94 20.01 -13.11
N GLY A 44 0.55 19.26 -12.08
CA GLY A 44 0.54 17.79 -12.08
C GLY A 44 1.83 17.17 -11.52
N LEU A 45 2.22 16.00 -12.05
CA LEU A 45 3.42 15.25 -11.66
C LEU A 45 4.70 16.02 -12.01
N ALA A 46 5.66 16.02 -11.10
CA ALA A 46 6.99 16.61 -11.33
C ALA A 46 7.85 15.76 -12.29
N ASN A 47 8.73 16.41 -13.05
CA ASN A 47 9.57 15.73 -14.06
C ASN A 47 10.48 14.66 -13.45
N ASP A 48 11.09 14.97 -12.30
CA ASP A 48 11.95 14.03 -11.58
C ASP A 48 11.18 12.81 -11.07
N ALA A 49 9.91 12.97 -10.68
CA ALA A 49 9.04 11.87 -10.31
C ALA A 49 8.72 10.99 -11.53
N MET A 50 8.36 11.59 -12.66
CA MET A 50 8.11 10.87 -13.91
C MET A 50 9.35 10.08 -14.38
N ASP A 51 10.56 10.64 -14.25
CA ASP A 51 11.81 9.96 -14.61
C ASP A 51 12.12 8.79 -13.69
N ARG A 52 11.91 8.92 -12.38
CA ARG A 52 12.01 7.79 -11.44
C ARG A 52 11.03 6.67 -11.77
N ILE A 53 9.79 7.01 -12.14
CA ILE A 53 8.77 6.02 -12.55
C ILE A 53 9.21 5.30 -13.83
N ARG A 54 9.67 6.02 -14.85
CA ARG A 54 10.18 5.42 -16.10
C ARG A 54 11.35 4.48 -15.84
N LEU A 55 12.29 4.89 -15.00
CA LEU A 55 13.43 4.06 -14.61
C LEU A 55 12.96 2.77 -13.91
N ALA A 56 12.07 2.88 -12.93
CA ALA A 56 11.55 1.72 -12.21
C ALA A 56 10.76 0.76 -13.13
N ILE A 57 9.99 1.29 -14.09
CA ILE A 57 9.30 0.46 -15.09
C ILE A 57 10.31 -0.24 -16.02
N SER A 58 11.35 0.48 -16.45
CA SER A 58 12.43 -0.10 -17.26
C SER A 58 13.12 -1.27 -16.54
N GLU A 59 13.44 -1.09 -15.26
CA GLU A 59 13.99 -2.15 -14.40
C GLU A 59 13.01 -3.33 -14.29
N LEU A 60 11.74 -3.07 -13.97
CA LEU A 60 10.70 -4.10 -13.85
C LEU A 60 10.57 -4.94 -15.13
N VAL A 61 10.51 -4.30 -16.30
CA VAL A 61 10.39 -4.99 -17.59
C VAL A 61 11.63 -5.85 -17.85
N SER A 62 12.82 -5.36 -17.49
CA SER A 62 14.07 -6.10 -17.68
C SER A 62 14.22 -7.31 -16.76
N GLU A 63 13.76 -7.21 -15.50
CA GLU A 63 13.94 -8.22 -14.46
C GLU A 63 12.82 -9.26 -14.48
N ALA A 64 11.56 -8.82 -14.58
CA ALA A 64 10.41 -9.66 -14.26
C ALA A 64 10.01 -10.60 -15.40
N LYS A 65 10.32 -10.28 -16.67
CA LYS A 65 9.92 -11.02 -17.90
C LYS A 65 8.46 -11.50 -17.87
N PHE A 66 7.52 -10.69 -18.36
CA PHE A 66 6.09 -11.04 -18.39
C PHE A 66 5.47 -10.74 -19.76
N ASP A 67 4.48 -11.55 -20.17
CA ASP A 67 3.79 -11.35 -21.46
C ASP A 67 2.63 -10.36 -21.38
N PHE A 68 1.99 -10.27 -20.21
CA PHE A 68 0.81 -9.45 -19.97
C PHE A 68 0.91 -8.77 -18.61
N SER A 69 0.46 -7.52 -18.52
CA SER A 69 0.34 -6.79 -17.27
C SER A 69 -1.11 -6.34 -17.02
N VAL A 70 -1.47 -6.24 -15.74
CA VAL A 70 -2.62 -5.46 -15.28
C VAL A 70 -2.05 -4.37 -14.37
N ALA A 71 -2.23 -3.11 -14.73
CA ALA A 71 -1.58 -1.99 -14.06
C ALA A 71 -2.59 -0.94 -13.60
N VAL A 72 -2.48 -0.51 -12.35
CA VAL A 72 -3.35 0.52 -11.76
C VAL A 72 -2.54 1.65 -11.16
N ALA A 73 -3.14 2.84 -11.13
CA ALA A 73 -2.59 4.01 -10.46
C ALA A 73 -3.63 4.62 -9.52
N THR A 74 -3.16 5.16 -8.40
CA THR A 74 -4.02 5.55 -7.27
C THR A 74 -4.12 7.07 -7.13
N GLN A 75 -4.45 7.57 -5.93
CA GLN A 75 -4.82 8.96 -5.65
C GLN A 75 -3.95 10.02 -6.35
N ALA A 76 -2.61 9.94 -6.25
CA ALA A 76 -1.74 10.99 -6.81
C ALA A 76 -1.94 11.21 -8.32
N PHE A 77 -2.35 10.17 -9.05
CA PHE A 77 -2.57 10.25 -10.49
C PHE A 77 -4.00 10.67 -10.86
N ARG A 78 -4.97 10.50 -9.94
CA ARG A 78 -6.32 11.10 -10.06
C ARG A 78 -6.25 12.63 -10.06
N GLU A 79 -5.39 13.20 -9.22
CA GLU A 79 -5.25 14.64 -9.03
C GLU A 79 -4.31 15.30 -10.07
N ALA A 80 -3.36 14.55 -10.63
CA ALA A 80 -2.39 15.10 -11.57
C ALA A 80 -2.97 15.41 -12.95
N ALA A 81 -2.98 16.70 -13.33
CA ALA A 81 -3.49 17.15 -14.63
C ALA A 81 -2.78 16.54 -15.86
N ASN A 82 -1.52 16.13 -15.73
CA ASN A 82 -0.71 15.53 -16.79
C ASN A 82 -0.66 13.99 -16.76
N SER A 83 -1.44 13.32 -15.89
CA SER A 83 -1.40 11.85 -15.75
C SER A 83 -1.76 11.11 -17.04
N SER A 84 -2.74 11.62 -17.79
CA SER A 84 -3.19 11.01 -19.06
C SER A 84 -2.12 11.03 -20.15
N GLU A 85 -1.37 12.13 -20.27
CA GLU A 85 -0.25 12.23 -21.21
C GLU A 85 0.90 11.33 -20.77
N PHE A 86 1.21 11.34 -19.47
CA PHE A 86 2.26 10.50 -18.91
C PHE A 86 1.98 9.00 -19.11
N PHE A 87 0.76 8.53 -18.87
CA PHE A 87 0.41 7.12 -19.10
C PHE A 87 0.38 6.72 -20.56
N ARG A 88 0.09 7.66 -21.48
CA ARG A 88 0.26 7.41 -22.91
C ARG A 88 1.72 7.17 -23.27
N ASP A 89 2.64 7.99 -22.75
CA ASP A 89 4.08 7.80 -22.91
C ASP A 89 4.55 6.45 -22.36
N ILE A 90 4.07 6.05 -21.18
CA ILE A 90 4.38 4.74 -20.59
C ILE A 90 3.87 3.59 -21.45
N ARG A 91 2.62 3.67 -21.95
CA ARG A 91 2.06 2.65 -22.85
C ARG A 91 2.87 2.53 -24.13
N ASP A 92 3.19 3.66 -24.77
CA ASP A 92 3.88 3.68 -26.06
C ASP A 92 5.33 3.18 -25.93
N LYS A 93 6.00 3.42 -24.79
CA LYS A 93 7.38 2.97 -24.54
C LYS A 93 7.50 1.55 -24.00
N PHE A 94 6.60 1.15 -23.09
CA PHE A 94 6.75 -0.10 -22.32
C PHE A 94 5.62 -1.11 -22.56
N GLY A 95 4.58 -0.75 -23.30
CA GLY A 95 3.41 -1.61 -23.52
C GLY A 95 2.55 -1.81 -22.27
N ILE A 96 2.70 -0.95 -21.24
CA ILE A 96 1.95 -1.05 -19.99
C ILE A 96 0.83 -0.01 -19.98
N GLU A 97 -0.41 -0.48 -19.92
CA GLU A 97 -1.59 0.38 -19.82
C GLU A 97 -2.02 0.54 -18.36
N PHE A 98 -1.77 1.71 -17.79
CA PHE A 98 -2.22 2.07 -16.45
C PHE A 98 -3.67 2.55 -16.47
N LYS A 99 -4.49 1.97 -15.59
CA LYS A 99 -5.84 2.45 -15.29
C LYS A 99 -5.84 3.20 -13.96
N ILE A 100 -6.35 4.42 -13.95
CA ILE A 100 -6.57 5.15 -12.70
C ILE A 100 -7.84 4.59 -12.05
N ILE A 101 -7.72 4.09 -10.82
CA ILE A 101 -8.83 3.49 -10.08
C ILE A 101 -9.42 4.46 -9.06
N SER A 102 -10.68 4.27 -8.66
CA SER A 102 -11.27 5.00 -7.54
C SER A 102 -10.75 4.46 -6.20
N GLY A 103 -10.91 5.23 -5.13
CA GLY A 103 -10.51 4.77 -3.80
C GLY A 103 -11.35 3.59 -3.29
N GLU A 104 -12.61 3.48 -3.72
CA GLU A 104 -13.48 2.34 -3.41
C GLU A 104 -12.98 1.06 -4.08
N LEU A 105 -12.60 1.14 -5.36
CA LEU A 105 -12.02 0.00 -6.07
C LEU A 105 -10.65 -0.39 -5.48
N GLU A 106 -9.85 0.58 -5.04
CA GLU A 106 -8.61 0.34 -4.31
C GLU A 106 -8.85 -0.42 -3.00
N ALA A 107 -9.81 0.05 -2.18
CA ALA A 107 -10.21 -0.62 -0.94
C ALA A 107 -10.71 -2.06 -1.19
N PHE A 108 -11.53 -2.26 -2.21
CA PHE A 108 -12.03 -3.58 -2.61
C PHE A 108 -10.88 -4.52 -3.00
N LEU A 109 -10.00 -4.08 -3.91
CA LEU A 109 -8.89 -4.90 -4.37
C LEU A 109 -7.92 -5.22 -3.22
N THR A 110 -7.58 -4.25 -2.37
CA THR A 110 -6.75 -4.50 -1.19
C THR A 110 -7.39 -5.55 -0.27
N ARG A 111 -8.71 -5.49 -0.03
CA ARG A 111 -9.44 -6.53 0.73
C ARG A 111 -9.30 -7.92 0.09
N VAL A 112 -9.43 -8.03 -1.24
CA VAL A 112 -9.25 -9.30 -1.97
C VAL A 112 -7.85 -9.90 -1.72
N GLY A 113 -6.80 -9.07 -1.79
CA GLY A 113 -5.42 -9.52 -1.55
C GLY A 113 -5.21 -10.00 -0.11
N VAL A 114 -5.71 -9.23 0.85
CA VAL A 114 -5.64 -9.53 2.29
C VAL A 114 -6.38 -10.82 2.63
N GLU A 115 -7.60 -11.02 2.11
CA GLU A 115 -8.40 -12.22 2.35
C GLU A 115 -7.76 -13.48 1.77
N ASN A 116 -7.16 -13.38 0.59
CA ASN A 116 -6.41 -14.48 0.02
C ASN A 116 -5.23 -14.90 0.93
N ARG A 117 -4.47 -13.93 1.46
CA ARG A 117 -3.38 -14.21 2.40
C ARG A 117 -3.89 -14.80 3.71
N ALA A 118 -4.95 -14.24 4.27
CA ALA A 118 -5.57 -14.74 5.50
C ALA A 118 -6.03 -16.21 5.36
N LYS A 119 -6.64 -16.57 4.23
CA LYS A 119 -7.04 -17.96 3.91
C LYS A 119 -5.84 -18.90 3.86
N ILE A 120 -4.72 -18.49 3.27
CA ILE A 120 -3.49 -19.29 3.24
C ILE A 120 -2.94 -19.51 4.66
N LEU A 121 -3.05 -18.51 5.53
CA LEU A 121 -2.57 -18.55 6.91
C LEU A 121 -3.59 -19.16 7.89
N SER A 122 -4.76 -19.58 7.42
CA SER A 122 -5.87 -20.06 8.26
C SER A 122 -6.29 -19.04 9.35
N LEU A 123 -6.25 -17.75 9.02
CA LEU A 123 -6.70 -16.67 9.90
C LEU A 123 -8.19 -16.39 9.65
N ASN A 124 -8.98 -16.33 10.73
CA ASN A 124 -10.36 -15.85 10.65
C ASN A 124 -10.40 -14.32 10.69
N ILE A 125 -10.80 -13.71 9.56
CA ILE A 125 -10.92 -12.27 9.40
C ILE A 125 -12.31 -11.83 8.91
N ASP A 126 -13.32 -12.70 9.07
CA ASP A 126 -14.68 -12.46 8.56
C ASP A 126 -15.32 -11.20 9.19
N ASN A 127 -14.97 -10.94 10.46
CA ASN A 127 -15.44 -9.78 11.21
C ASN A 127 -14.28 -8.81 11.55
N SER A 128 -13.41 -8.54 10.57
CA SER A 128 -12.30 -7.59 10.72
C SER A 128 -12.49 -6.31 9.93
N LEU A 129 -12.10 -5.20 10.54
CA LEU A 129 -11.85 -3.92 9.86
C LEU A 129 -10.47 -3.98 9.19
N LEU A 130 -10.33 -3.47 7.97
CA LEU A 130 -9.06 -3.35 7.26
C LEU A 130 -8.73 -1.87 7.06
N ILE A 131 -7.48 -1.51 7.35
CA ILE A 131 -6.94 -0.16 7.13
C ILE A 131 -5.69 -0.27 6.26
N ASP A 132 -5.68 0.43 5.14
CA ASP A 132 -4.53 0.64 4.26
C ASP A 132 -4.10 2.10 4.33
N LEU A 133 -3.02 2.38 5.07
CA LEU A 133 -2.48 3.73 5.20
C LEU A 133 -1.47 4.01 4.09
N GLY A 134 -1.95 4.65 3.02
CA GLY A 134 -1.16 4.99 1.85
C GLY A 134 -0.35 6.29 1.97
N GLY A 135 0.19 6.71 0.82
CA GLY A 135 0.98 7.94 0.71
C GLY A 135 0.13 9.21 0.69
N ALA A 136 -0.97 9.21 -0.05
CA ALA A 136 -1.85 10.37 -0.21
C ALA A 136 -3.26 10.16 0.35
N SER A 137 -3.71 8.90 0.38
CA SER A 137 -5.00 8.47 0.90
C SER A 137 -4.85 7.35 1.92
N THR A 138 -5.97 7.07 2.60
CA THR A 138 -6.15 5.96 3.51
C THR A 138 -7.46 5.29 3.18
N GLU A 139 -7.42 3.99 2.91
CA GLU A 139 -8.60 3.19 2.61
C GLU A 139 -8.99 2.38 3.85
N ILE A 140 -10.26 2.46 4.24
CA ILE A 140 -10.83 1.72 5.37
C ILE A 140 -11.98 0.87 4.86
N SER A 141 -11.93 -0.44 5.09
CA SER A 141 -13.00 -1.36 4.68
C SER A 141 -13.45 -2.30 5.80
N PHE A 142 -14.74 -2.59 5.82
CA PHE A 142 -15.38 -3.55 6.72
C PHE A 142 -16.42 -4.32 5.93
N ARG A 143 -16.22 -5.64 5.77
CA ARG A 143 -17.04 -6.49 4.89
C ARG A 143 -17.10 -5.89 3.48
N ASP A 144 -18.30 -5.68 2.94
CA ASP A 144 -18.53 -5.10 1.60
C ASP A 144 -18.49 -3.56 1.58
N LEU A 145 -18.31 -2.91 2.74
CA LEU A 145 -18.22 -1.45 2.83
C LEU A 145 -16.76 -1.02 2.75
N GLY A 146 -16.46 -0.10 1.83
CA GLY A 146 -15.14 0.49 1.67
C GLY A 146 -15.24 2.00 1.50
N ARG A 147 -14.36 2.74 2.17
CA ARG A 147 -14.29 4.20 2.05
C ARG A 147 -12.83 4.65 1.95
N SER A 148 -12.59 5.60 1.05
CA SER A 148 -11.29 6.27 0.89
C SER A 148 -11.33 7.64 1.56
N PHE A 149 -10.26 7.97 2.28
CA PHE A 149 -10.05 9.25 2.93
C PHE A 149 -8.83 9.95 2.34
N GLU A 150 -8.94 11.26 2.05
CA GLU A 150 -7.91 12.05 1.36
C GLU A 150 -6.76 12.53 2.28
N PHE A 151 -6.25 11.61 3.08
CA PHE A 151 -5.02 11.80 3.86
C PHE A 151 -4.16 10.53 3.82
N GLY A 152 -2.85 10.72 3.75
CA GLY A 152 -1.85 9.66 3.87
C GLY A 152 -0.55 10.24 4.41
N ILE A 153 0.48 9.42 4.57
CA ILE A 153 1.70 9.82 5.28
C ILE A 153 2.45 10.99 4.60
N ILE A 154 2.36 11.13 3.29
CA ILE A 154 2.99 12.24 2.54
C ILE A 154 2.15 13.51 2.66
N THR A 155 0.84 13.42 2.41
CA THR A 155 -0.05 14.60 2.41
C THR A 155 -0.23 15.18 3.82
N ALA A 156 -0.17 14.33 4.86
CA ALA A 156 -0.20 14.74 6.26
C ALA A 156 1.12 15.37 6.76
N LEU A 157 2.23 15.19 6.04
CA LEU A 157 3.46 15.95 6.32
C LEU A 157 3.47 17.32 5.62
N GLN A 158 2.72 17.45 4.52
CA GLN A 158 2.66 18.67 3.73
C GLN A 158 1.61 19.67 4.23
N SER A 159 0.56 19.20 4.89
CA SER A 159 -0.59 20.01 5.32
C SER A 159 -1.27 19.39 6.54
N ASP A 160 -2.03 20.19 7.28
CA ASP A 160 -2.86 19.70 8.37
C ASP A 160 -4.02 18.86 7.83
N LYS A 161 -4.12 17.62 8.32
CA LYS A 161 -5.13 16.62 7.94
C LYS A 161 -5.99 16.19 9.14
N SER A 162 -5.90 16.89 10.27
CA SER A 162 -6.54 16.50 11.54
C SER A 162 -8.06 16.27 11.39
N ALA A 163 -8.76 17.14 10.65
CA ALA A 163 -10.20 17.00 10.43
C ALA A 163 -10.58 15.71 9.67
N LEU A 164 -9.78 15.31 8.68
CA LEU A 164 -10.00 14.09 7.91
C LEU A 164 -9.63 12.83 8.69
N ILE A 165 -8.58 12.91 9.52
CA ILE A 165 -8.17 11.83 10.43
C ILE A 165 -9.27 11.58 11.48
N GLU A 166 -9.85 12.64 12.05
CA GLU A 166 -10.99 12.55 12.96
C GLU A 166 -12.25 12.00 12.28
N GLU A 167 -12.46 12.33 11.00
CA GLU A 167 -13.55 11.72 10.21
C GLU A 167 -13.34 10.22 10.02
N ALA A 168 -12.13 9.78 9.68
CA ALA A 168 -11.81 8.37 9.57
C ALA A 168 -12.00 7.62 10.89
N LYS A 169 -11.61 8.24 12.01
CA LYS A 169 -11.84 7.67 13.35
C LYS A 169 -13.33 7.48 13.64
N ARG A 170 -14.15 8.50 13.37
CA ARG A 170 -15.62 8.37 13.52
C ARG A 170 -16.19 7.26 12.65
N TYR A 171 -15.71 7.13 11.42
CA TYR A 171 -16.12 6.04 10.54
C TYR A 171 -15.72 4.67 11.10
N ILE A 172 -14.54 4.53 11.70
CA ILE A 172 -14.14 3.29 12.40
C ILE A 172 -15.09 2.97 13.55
N ASP A 173 -15.48 3.99 14.34
CA ASP A 173 -16.36 3.85 15.50
C ASP A 173 -17.81 3.45 15.13
N GLU A 174 -18.21 3.53 13.86
CA GLU A 174 -19.51 3.06 13.36
C GLU A 174 -19.61 1.52 13.29
N PHE A 175 -18.48 0.80 13.39
CA PHE A 175 -18.43 -0.65 13.18
C PHE A 175 -18.10 -1.44 14.44
N GLU A 176 -18.79 -2.56 14.62
CA GLU A 176 -18.41 -3.58 15.60
C GLU A 176 -17.58 -4.68 14.93
N PHE A 177 -16.28 -4.74 15.27
CA PHE A 177 -15.33 -5.70 14.72
C PHE A 177 -14.50 -6.39 15.83
N ASP A 178 -14.10 -7.63 15.54
CA ASP A 178 -13.30 -8.45 16.45
C ASP A 178 -11.80 -8.11 16.34
N ASN A 179 -11.34 -7.84 15.12
CA ASN A 179 -9.93 -7.61 14.80
C ASN A 179 -9.77 -6.42 13.85
N ILE A 180 -8.58 -5.81 13.88
CA ILE A 180 -8.14 -4.84 12.87
C ILE A 180 -7.00 -5.46 12.09
N ILE A 181 -7.11 -5.41 10.77
CA ILE A 181 -6.05 -5.74 9.84
C ILE A 181 -5.40 -4.44 9.39
N LEU A 182 -4.08 -4.38 9.52
CA LEU A 182 -3.27 -3.30 8.98
C LEU A 182 -2.49 -3.84 7.78
N THR A 183 -2.64 -3.16 6.64
CA THR A 183 -1.78 -3.33 5.48
C THR A 183 -1.12 -1.98 5.19
N SER A 184 -0.21 -1.95 4.21
CA SER A 184 0.68 -0.83 3.84
C SER A 184 2.10 -0.85 4.42
N GLY A 185 2.93 0.04 3.89
CA GLY A 185 4.35 0.15 4.21
C GLY A 185 4.65 0.56 5.66
N VAL A 186 3.72 1.23 6.37
CA VAL A 186 3.96 1.67 7.77
C VAL A 186 3.91 0.50 8.76
N PRO A 187 2.79 -0.24 8.89
CA PRO A 187 2.70 -1.34 9.86
C PRO A 187 3.68 -2.48 9.55
N THR A 188 3.93 -2.76 8.27
CA THR A 188 4.91 -3.76 7.82
C THR A 188 6.33 -3.38 8.21
N THR A 189 6.72 -2.12 8.02
CA THR A 189 8.05 -1.61 8.42
C THR A 189 8.20 -1.59 9.94
N ALA A 190 7.18 -1.14 10.67
CA ALA A 190 7.23 -1.11 12.13
C ALA A 190 7.42 -2.52 12.72
N LEU A 191 6.67 -3.49 12.23
CA LEU A 191 6.82 -4.87 12.66
C LEU A 191 8.16 -5.50 12.21
N ALA A 192 8.68 -5.12 11.04
CA ALA A 192 9.99 -5.57 10.58
C ALA A 192 11.11 -5.12 11.53
N ILE A 193 11.12 -3.84 11.90
CA ILE A 193 12.06 -3.28 12.88
C ILE A 193 11.98 -4.02 14.21
N LYS A 194 10.76 -4.25 14.73
CA LYS A 194 10.55 -5.00 15.99
C LYS A 194 11.15 -6.41 15.92
N ARG A 195 11.18 -7.02 14.74
CA ARG A 195 11.72 -8.36 14.49
C ARG A 195 13.21 -8.35 14.13
N GLY A 196 13.89 -7.22 14.25
CA GLY A 196 15.32 -7.09 13.93
C GLY A 196 15.62 -7.08 12.43
N MET A 197 14.60 -6.86 11.60
CA MET A 197 14.76 -6.68 10.16
C MET A 197 14.93 -5.20 9.82
N ASN A 198 15.49 -4.95 8.64
CA ASN A 198 15.70 -3.64 8.05
C ASN A 198 15.20 -3.66 6.59
N TYR A 199 15.48 -2.59 5.85
CA TYR A 199 15.01 -2.46 4.47
C TYR A 199 15.60 -3.54 3.54
N GLU A 200 16.85 -3.95 3.75
CA GLU A 200 17.56 -4.89 2.87
C GLU A 200 17.20 -6.36 3.12
N ASN A 201 16.89 -6.73 4.38
CA ASN A 201 16.60 -8.10 4.77
C ASN A 201 15.11 -8.36 5.09
N TYR A 202 14.22 -7.46 4.67
CA TYR A 202 12.78 -7.57 4.87
C TYR A 202 12.24 -8.93 4.40
N ASN A 203 11.43 -9.57 5.25
CA ASN A 203 10.83 -10.86 4.96
C ASN A 203 9.32 -10.86 5.24
N ALA A 204 8.51 -10.76 4.18
CA ALA A 204 7.05 -10.75 4.26
C ALA A 204 6.47 -11.96 5.00
N LYS A 205 7.11 -13.13 4.99
CA LYS A 205 6.64 -14.33 5.72
C LYS A 205 6.67 -14.15 7.23
N MET A 206 7.57 -13.29 7.74
CA MET A 206 7.65 -12.97 9.18
C MET A 206 6.68 -11.86 9.59
N ILE A 207 6.09 -11.17 8.61
CA ILE A 207 5.16 -10.05 8.80
C ILE A 207 3.71 -10.52 8.68
N ASN A 208 3.42 -11.28 7.64
CA ASN A 208 2.09 -11.78 7.32
C ASN A 208 1.47 -12.58 8.50
N GLY A 209 0.37 -12.08 9.04
CA GLY A 209 -0.39 -12.70 10.14
C GLY A 209 0.15 -12.39 11.55
N ALA A 210 1.24 -11.63 11.67
CA ALA A 210 1.78 -11.26 12.96
C ALA A 210 1.04 -10.08 13.59
N LYS A 211 1.10 -10.00 14.92
CA LYS A 211 0.43 -8.96 15.70
C LYS A 211 1.32 -7.75 15.93
N ILE A 212 0.70 -6.58 15.93
CA ILE A 212 1.28 -5.30 16.33
C ILE A 212 0.29 -4.56 17.24
N ASP A 213 0.78 -3.74 18.16
CA ASP A 213 -0.04 -2.88 19.01
C ASP A 213 0.45 -1.42 19.01
N LYS A 214 -0.19 -0.56 19.82
CA LYS A 214 0.18 0.85 19.92
C LYS A 214 1.58 1.05 20.53
N ASP A 215 1.99 0.22 21.47
CA ASP A 215 3.29 0.33 22.12
C ASP A 215 4.40 0.06 21.10
N ASP A 216 4.19 -0.89 20.19
CA ASP A 216 5.09 -1.17 19.07
C ASP A 216 5.22 0.04 18.13
N LEU A 217 4.11 0.68 17.76
CA LEU A 217 4.12 1.87 16.91
C LEU A 217 4.84 3.05 17.59
N ILE A 218 4.61 3.26 18.89
CA ILE A 218 5.30 4.27 19.70
C ILE A 218 6.80 3.99 19.75
N TYR A 219 7.18 2.73 20.00
CA TYR A 219 8.57 2.30 20.03
C TYR A 219 9.28 2.62 18.71
N VAL A 220 8.70 2.22 17.58
CA VAL A 220 9.30 2.46 16.26
C VAL A 220 9.39 3.96 15.94
N ALA A 221 8.33 4.72 16.22
CA ALA A 221 8.35 6.17 16.01
C ALA A 221 9.48 6.84 16.81
N ASN A 222 9.67 6.47 18.08
CA ASN A 222 10.72 7.02 18.94
C ASN A 222 12.13 6.57 18.48
N LEU A 223 12.29 5.31 18.11
CA LEU A 223 13.53 4.78 17.56
C LEU A 223 13.93 5.57 16.30
N LEU A 224 13.00 5.76 15.36
CA LEU A 224 13.26 6.49 14.13
C LEU A 224 13.45 7.99 14.36
N LYS A 225 12.92 8.59 15.43
CA LYS A 225 13.23 10.00 15.77
C LYS A 225 14.68 10.17 16.23
N THR A 226 15.22 9.18 16.94
CA THR A 226 16.50 9.28 17.67
C THR A 226 17.70 8.62 16.98
N THR A 227 17.46 7.64 16.10
CA THR A 227 18.51 6.89 15.40
C THR A 227 19.22 7.74 14.34
N THR A 228 20.53 7.57 14.14
CA THR A 228 21.29 8.25 13.08
C THR A 228 21.16 7.53 11.72
N ASN A 229 21.20 6.20 11.69
CA ASN A 229 21.19 5.38 10.47
C ASN A 229 19.76 5.00 10.03
N LYS A 230 18.84 5.97 10.00
CA LYS A 230 17.41 5.70 9.75
C LYS A 230 17.16 5.08 8.37
N ASP A 231 17.92 5.52 7.36
CA ASP A 231 17.77 5.05 5.98
C ASP A 231 18.12 3.56 5.81
N GLU A 232 19.03 3.01 6.62
CA GLU A 232 19.33 1.57 6.63
C GLU A 232 18.12 0.76 7.14
N LEU A 233 17.39 1.31 8.12
CA LEU A 233 16.24 0.64 8.72
C LEU A 233 15.02 0.63 7.79
N VAL A 234 14.72 1.74 7.14
CA VAL A 234 13.42 1.93 6.45
C VAL A 234 13.53 2.28 4.97
N GLY A 235 14.74 2.40 4.45
CA GLY A 235 15.00 2.89 3.10
C GLY A 235 15.09 4.42 3.04
N LYS A 236 15.74 4.91 1.97
CA LYS A 236 16.06 6.32 1.79
C LYS A 236 14.82 7.21 1.87
N ASN A 237 14.90 8.29 2.66
CA ASN A 237 13.86 9.31 2.78
C ASN A 237 12.49 8.75 3.21
N ARG A 238 12.46 7.67 4.02
CA ARG A 238 11.23 7.07 4.54
C ARG A 238 11.05 7.24 6.05
N ALA A 239 12.08 7.62 6.80
CA ALA A 239 12.02 7.68 8.25
C ALA A 239 10.89 8.58 8.76
N ASP A 240 10.83 9.83 8.28
CA ASP A 240 9.78 10.77 8.67
C ASP A 240 8.39 10.33 8.20
N LEU A 241 8.31 9.64 7.06
CA LEU A 241 7.06 9.06 6.56
C LEU A 241 6.54 7.96 7.48
N VAL A 242 7.42 7.07 7.94
CA VAL A 242 7.06 5.98 8.86
C VAL A 242 6.69 6.55 10.23
N VAL A 243 7.43 7.55 10.72
CA VAL A 243 7.10 8.26 11.97
C VAL A 243 5.72 8.88 11.88
N LYS A 244 5.43 9.66 10.83
CA LYS A 244 4.10 10.26 10.64
C LYS A 244 3.02 9.18 10.51
N GLY A 245 3.31 8.09 9.82
CA GLY A 245 2.38 6.97 9.71
C GLY A 245 2.04 6.33 11.06
N CYS A 246 3.05 6.14 11.92
CA CYS A 246 2.82 5.64 13.28
C CYS A 246 1.93 6.60 14.08
N GLU A 247 2.18 7.92 13.99
CA GLU A 247 1.34 8.94 14.64
C GLU A 247 -0.13 8.86 14.16
N ILE A 248 -0.36 8.81 12.85
CA ILE A 248 -1.71 8.69 12.28
C ILE A 248 -2.40 7.41 12.77
N LEU A 249 -1.70 6.27 12.74
CA LEU A 249 -2.24 5.00 13.23
C LEU A 249 -2.58 5.07 14.73
N LEU A 250 -1.75 5.72 15.56
CA LEU A 250 -2.02 5.88 16.98
C LEU A 250 -3.29 6.71 17.25
N ASP A 251 -3.59 7.68 16.39
CA ASP A 251 -4.77 8.55 16.50
C ASP A 251 -6.08 7.84 16.14
N ILE A 252 -6.06 7.02 15.08
CA ILE A 252 -7.26 6.34 14.56
C ILE A 252 -7.52 4.97 15.18
N LEU A 253 -6.49 4.27 15.65
CA LEU A 253 -6.67 2.91 16.19
C LEU A 253 -7.30 2.95 17.58
N PRO A 254 -8.24 2.04 17.90
CA PRO A 254 -8.63 1.78 19.28
C PRO A 254 -7.49 1.07 20.05
N ASN A 255 -7.63 0.94 21.37
CA ASN A 255 -6.68 0.18 22.20
C ASN A 255 -6.89 -1.35 22.04
N LYS A 256 -6.63 -1.86 20.83
CA LYS A 256 -6.69 -3.29 20.48
C LYS A 256 -5.43 -3.69 19.71
N SER A 257 -5.01 -4.95 19.85
CA SER A 257 -3.96 -5.51 19.00
C SER A 257 -4.47 -5.68 17.57
N CYS A 258 -3.63 -5.37 16.60
CA CYS A 258 -3.91 -5.46 15.18
C CYS A 258 -3.10 -6.61 14.55
N ILE A 259 -3.59 -7.16 13.43
CA ILE A 259 -2.89 -8.16 12.62
C ILE A 259 -2.31 -7.44 11.40
N VAL A 260 -1.04 -7.67 11.10
CA VAL A 260 -0.38 -7.10 9.91
C VAL A 260 -0.42 -8.10 8.77
N ILE A 261 -0.87 -7.67 7.59
CA ILE A 261 -0.81 -8.44 6.35
C ILE A 261 -0.10 -7.58 5.30
N ASP A 262 0.97 -8.11 4.72
CA ASP A 262 1.82 -7.45 3.71
C ASP A 262 1.14 -7.42 2.32
N ASP A 263 0.41 -8.48 2.00
CA ASP A 263 -0.39 -8.57 0.77
C ASP A 263 -1.48 -7.48 0.77
N GLY A 264 -1.71 -6.88 -0.38
CA GLY A 264 -2.66 -5.78 -0.52
C GLY A 264 -3.10 -5.56 -1.97
N LEU A 265 -3.06 -4.32 -2.45
CA LEU A 265 -3.60 -3.90 -3.75
C LEU A 265 -3.12 -4.74 -4.93
N ARG A 266 -1.81 -4.95 -5.11
CA ARG A 266 -1.28 -5.71 -6.27
C ARG A 266 -1.68 -7.18 -6.25
N GLU A 267 -1.66 -7.83 -5.08
CA GLU A 267 -2.10 -9.22 -4.96
C GLU A 267 -3.59 -9.31 -5.28
N GLY A 268 -4.38 -8.40 -4.72
CA GLY A 268 -5.80 -8.26 -5.02
C GLY A 268 -6.11 -8.05 -6.50
N LEU A 269 -5.37 -7.16 -7.16
CA LEU A 269 -5.48 -6.88 -8.58
C LEU A 269 -5.18 -8.11 -9.44
N PHE A 270 -4.10 -8.84 -9.11
CA PHE A 270 -3.76 -10.09 -9.79
C PHE A 270 -4.91 -11.10 -9.68
N ILE A 271 -5.38 -11.33 -8.45
CA ILE A 271 -6.44 -12.31 -8.16
C ILE A 271 -7.74 -11.92 -8.85
N ALA A 272 -8.14 -10.66 -8.73
CA ALA A 272 -9.38 -10.17 -9.32
C ALA A 272 -9.36 -10.31 -10.84
N LYS A 273 -8.20 -10.11 -11.49
CA LYS A 273 -8.03 -10.32 -12.93
C LYS A 273 -8.10 -11.79 -13.32
N GLU A 274 -7.39 -12.67 -12.61
CA GLU A 274 -7.41 -14.12 -12.86
C GLU A 274 -8.81 -14.73 -12.66
N LEU A 275 -9.55 -14.25 -11.66
CA LEU A 275 -10.90 -14.73 -11.35
C LEU A 275 -12.02 -13.99 -12.09
N ASN A 276 -11.68 -13.00 -12.93
CA ASN A 276 -12.63 -12.16 -13.67
C ASN A 276 -13.72 -11.53 -12.77
N LEU A 277 -13.31 -10.98 -11.63
CA LEU A 277 -14.23 -10.31 -10.71
C LEU A 277 -14.87 -9.07 -11.38
N LYS A 278 -16.16 -8.85 -11.11
CA LYS A 278 -17.00 -7.91 -11.87
C LYS A 278 -16.51 -6.46 -11.83
N GLU A 279 -15.78 -6.04 -10.81
CA GLU A 279 -15.33 -4.65 -10.64
C GLU A 279 -14.13 -4.26 -11.52
N LEU A 280 -13.49 -5.21 -12.22
CA LEU A 280 -12.38 -4.92 -13.15
C LEU A 280 -12.80 -4.81 -14.63
N LYS A 281 -14.10 -4.92 -14.93
CA LYS A 281 -14.61 -4.84 -16.32
C LYS A 281 -14.76 -3.40 -16.79
#